data_AF-A0A4P5W9W7-F1
#
_entry.id   AF-A0A4P5W9W7-F1
#
_cell.length_a   1.000
_cell.length_b   1.000
_cell.length_c   1.000
_cell.angle_alpha   90.00
_cell.angle_beta   90.00
_cell.angle_gamma   90.00
#
_symmetry.space_group_name_H-M   'P 1'
#
loop_
_entity.id
_entity.type
_entity.pdbx_description
1 polymer ?
#
loop_
_entity_poly.entity_id
_entity_poly.type
_entity_poly.pdbx_seq_one_letter_code
_entity_poly.pdbx_strand_id
1 'polypeptide(L)'
;MKKLFLIPLLLISITSFAEEPSKDDWQNTSISDSTIDKIQASRFVYKKCVVDEMKKSAYQKQESRHATEEIVKQCESVLSKMRDVYITEKVPEVIADRHLKQIRLQTTRLVLQDMMYNEAARSIQ
;
A
#
# COMPACT_ATOMS: atom_id res chain seq x y z
N MET A 1 -0.76 68.57 -19.68
CA MET A 1 -1.39 67.51 -18.86
C MET A 1 -0.96 66.15 -19.36
N LYS A 2 -0.42 65.34 -18.43
CA LYS A 2 -0.61 63.88 -18.30
C LYS A 2 -0.04 62.96 -19.39
N LYS A 3 0.76 62.00 -18.90
CA LYS A 3 1.04 60.65 -19.44
C LYS A 3 2.29 60.45 -20.31
N LEU A 4 3.49 60.70 -19.78
CA LEU A 4 4.74 60.13 -20.34
C LEU A 4 5.69 59.52 -19.28
N PHE A 5 5.17 59.20 -18.08
CA PHE A 5 5.96 58.64 -16.98
C PHE A 5 5.64 57.16 -16.65
N LEU A 6 5.24 56.35 -17.63
CA LEU A 6 4.81 54.95 -17.39
C LEU A 6 5.52 53.89 -18.24
N ILE A 7 6.61 54.23 -18.94
CA ILE A 7 7.31 53.28 -19.82
C ILE A 7 8.53 52.58 -19.16
N PRO A 8 9.35 53.22 -18.30
CA PRO A 8 10.51 52.52 -17.74
C PRO A 8 10.16 51.53 -16.61
N LEU A 9 8.94 51.56 -16.08
CA LEU A 9 8.52 50.67 -14.98
C LEU A 9 8.13 49.25 -15.45
N LEU A 10 7.87 49.05 -16.75
CA LEU A 10 7.40 47.78 -17.32
C LEU A 10 8.53 46.81 -17.69
N LEU A 11 9.78 47.26 -17.69
CA LEU A 11 10.94 46.45 -18.10
C LEU A 11 11.60 45.67 -16.96
N ILE A 12 11.20 45.90 -15.70
CA ILE A 12 11.78 45.26 -14.51
C ILE A 12 11.00 43.97 -14.14
N SER A 13 9.87 43.69 -14.79
CA SER A 13 8.96 42.60 -14.40
C SER A 13 9.29 41.22 -14.98
N ILE A 14 10.39 41.06 -15.73
CA ILE A 14 10.62 39.85 -16.56
C ILE A 14 11.64 38.85 -16.02
N THR A 15 12.25 39.10 -14.86
CA THR A 15 13.24 38.17 -14.29
C THR A 15 12.72 37.53 -13.01
N SER A 16 11.71 36.67 -13.13
CA SER A 16 11.47 35.62 -12.14
C SER A 16 12.42 34.46 -12.48
N PHE A 17 13.57 34.41 -11.82
CA PHE A 17 14.37 33.20 -11.81
C PHE A 17 13.64 32.18 -10.93
N ALA A 18 13.38 30.98 -11.47
CA ALA A 18 12.97 29.86 -10.64
C ALA A 18 14.14 29.58 -9.68
N GLU A 19 13.91 29.76 -8.38
CA GLU A 19 14.87 29.40 -7.35
C GLU A 19 15.18 27.91 -7.48
N GLU A 20 16.47 27.54 -7.43
CA GLU A 20 16.84 26.12 -7.44
C GLU A 20 16.14 25.45 -6.26
N PRO A 21 15.55 24.26 -6.46
CA PRO A 21 14.74 23.64 -5.43
C PRO A 21 15.57 23.51 -4.16
N SER A 22 15.10 24.15 -3.10
CA SER A 22 15.77 24.11 -1.81
C SER A 22 15.82 22.66 -1.31
N LYS A 23 16.75 22.34 -0.39
CA LYS A 23 16.77 21.00 0.21
C LYS A 23 15.48 20.66 0.97
N ASP A 24 14.68 21.67 1.32
CA ASP A 24 13.37 21.55 1.97
C ASP A 24 12.20 21.54 0.97
N ASP A 25 12.46 21.70 -0.33
CA ASP A 25 11.41 21.63 -1.34
C ASP A 25 10.99 20.18 -1.56
N TRP A 26 9.68 19.97 -1.56
CA TRP A 26 9.09 18.65 -1.82
C TRP A 26 9.59 18.11 -3.16
N GLN A 27 10.43 17.08 -3.11
CA GLN A 27 10.86 16.33 -4.28
C GLN A 27 9.83 15.25 -4.57
N ASN A 28 9.33 15.21 -5.81
CA ASN A 28 8.45 14.13 -6.23
C ASN A 28 9.21 12.80 -6.13
N THR A 29 8.75 11.92 -5.24
CA THR A 29 9.30 10.57 -5.11
C THR A 29 8.48 9.65 -6.00
N SER A 30 9.12 9.09 -7.03
CA SER A 30 8.52 8.04 -7.86
C SER A 30 9.14 6.70 -7.51
N ILE A 31 8.30 5.68 -7.40
CA ILE A 31 8.74 4.29 -7.32
C ILE A 31 8.82 3.78 -8.76
N SER A 32 9.90 3.10 -9.12
CA SER A 32 10.07 2.58 -10.48
C SER A 32 9.02 1.50 -10.80
N ASP A 33 8.63 1.36 -12.07
CA ASP A 33 7.71 0.31 -12.52
C ASP A 33 8.23 -1.10 -12.14
N SER A 34 9.54 -1.33 -12.27
CA SER A 34 10.19 -2.57 -11.82
C SER A 34 9.97 -2.84 -10.33
N THR A 35 10.08 -1.81 -9.48
CA THR A 35 9.83 -1.93 -8.05
C THR A 35 8.35 -2.22 -7.78
N ILE A 36 7.44 -1.55 -8.50
CA ILE A 36 5.99 -1.78 -8.42
C ILE A 36 5.67 -3.24 -8.79
N ASP A 37 6.26 -3.77 -9.86
CA ASP A 37 6.03 -5.15 -10.30
C ASP A 37 6.48 -6.18 -9.25
N LYS A 38 7.65 -5.97 -8.63
CA LYS A 38 8.12 -6.83 -7.51
C LYS A 38 7.17 -6.77 -6.31
N ILE A 39 6.66 -5.58 -5.98
CA ILE A 39 5.66 -5.39 -4.92
C ILE A 39 4.35 -6.10 -5.28
N GLN A 40 3.91 -6.03 -6.54
CA GLN A 40 2.69 -6.70 -6.97
C GLN A 40 2.83 -8.22 -6.98
N ALA A 41 3.97 -8.74 -7.43
CA ALA A 41 4.28 -10.17 -7.40
C ALA A 41 4.28 -10.70 -5.97
N SER A 42 4.95 -10.02 -5.04
CA SER A 42 4.96 -10.41 -3.62
C SER A 42 3.56 -10.32 -2.98
N ARG A 43 2.77 -9.30 -3.32
CA ARG A 43 1.35 -9.20 -2.93
C ARG A 43 0.52 -10.38 -3.42
N PHE A 44 0.74 -10.82 -4.66
CA PHE A 44 0.06 -11.98 -5.21
C PHE A 44 0.39 -13.25 -4.42
N VAL A 45 1.67 -13.45 -4.08
CA VAL A 45 2.11 -14.60 -3.26
C VAL A 45 1.44 -14.60 -1.88
N TYR A 46 1.34 -13.44 -1.22
CA TYR A 46 0.63 -13.32 0.06
C TYR A 46 -0.86 -13.66 -0.05
N LYS A 47 -1.56 -13.11 -1.04
CA LYS A 47 -2.97 -13.43 -1.29
C LYS A 47 -3.18 -14.91 -1.59
N LYS A 48 -2.28 -15.51 -2.37
CA LYS A 48 -2.31 -16.93 -2.69
C LYS A 48 -2.17 -17.78 -1.44
N CYS A 49 -1.22 -17.45 -0.55
CA CYS A 49 -1.08 -18.12 0.76
C CYS A 49 -2.42 -18.12 1.50
N VAL A 50 -3.05 -16.94 1.64
CA VAL A 50 -4.31 -16.80 2.37
C VAL A 50 -5.43 -17.64 1.75
N VAL A 51 -5.61 -17.59 0.43
CA VAL A 51 -6.63 -18.38 -0.26
C VAL A 51 -6.37 -19.88 -0.14
N ASP A 52 -5.11 -20.32 -0.17
CA ASP A 52 -4.75 -21.72 -0.04
C ASP A 52 -4.93 -22.21 1.42
N GLU A 53 -4.67 -21.37 2.42
CA GLU A 53 -5.00 -21.63 3.82
C GLU A 53 -6.51 -21.76 4.03
N MET A 54 -7.31 -20.82 3.51
CA MET A 54 -8.78 -20.83 3.64
C MET A 54 -9.44 -22.13 3.17
N LYS A 55 -8.85 -22.83 2.19
CA LYS A 55 -9.37 -24.09 1.65
C LYS A 55 -9.14 -25.28 2.58
N LYS A 56 -8.27 -25.16 3.58
CA LYS A 56 -7.94 -26.29 4.47
C LYS A 56 -9.14 -26.66 5.33
N SER A 57 -9.35 -27.96 5.48
CA SER A 57 -10.46 -28.50 6.30
C SER A 57 -10.35 -28.15 7.78
N ALA A 58 -9.15 -27.82 8.28
CA ALA A 58 -8.90 -27.40 9.66
C ALA A 58 -9.80 -26.22 10.09
N TYR A 59 -10.10 -25.30 9.17
CA TYR A 59 -10.88 -24.09 9.44
C TYR A 59 -12.39 -24.28 9.24
N GLN A 60 -12.82 -25.42 8.67
CA GLN A 60 -14.23 -25.67 8.31
C GLN A 60 -15.15 -25.91 9.50
N LYS A 61 -14.64 -26.04 10.73
CA LYS A 61 -15.46 -26.21 11.94
C LYS A 61 -15.21 -25.14 12.99
N GLN A 62 -14.29 -24.22 12.72
CA GLN A 62 -13.98 -23.12 13.62
C GLN A 62 -14.98 -21.97 13.42
N GLU A 63 -15.16 -21.20 14.49
CA GLU A 63 -15.83 -19.91 14.45
C GLU A 63 -15.03 -18.94 13.55
N SER A 64 -15.75 -18.10 12.80
CA SER A 64 -15.19 -17.30 11.71
C SER A 64 -14.05 -16.36 12.13
N ARG A 65 -14.13 -15.70 13.29
CA ARG A 65 -13.06 -14.83 13.79
C ARG A 65 -11.81 -15.64 14.13
N HIS A 66 -11.97 -16.74 14.86
CA HIS A 66 -10.84 -17.59 15.24
C HIS A 66 -10.12 -18.16 14.01
N ALA A 67 -10.88 -18.69 13.05
CA ALA A 67 -10.33 -19.17 11.79
C ALA A 67 -9.60 -18.06 11.02
N THR A 68 -10.18 -16.86 10.96
CA THR A 68 -9.54 -15.71 10.30
C THR A 68 -8.21 -15.35 10.94
N GLU A 69 -8.15 -15.31 12.28
CA GLU A 69 -6.92 -15.02 13.01
C GLU A 69 -5.84 -16.06 12.72
N GLU A 70 -6.19 -17.35 12.73
CA GLU A 70 -5.26 -18.43 12.42
C GLU A 70 -4.75 -18.37 10.98
N ILE A 71 -5.65 -18.21 9.99
CA ILE A 71 -5.31 -18.12 8.56
C ILE A 71 -4.34 -16.96 8.32
N VAL A 72 -4.66 -15.77 8.83
CA VAL A 72 -3.79 -14.59 8.64
C VAL A 72 -2.44 -14.83 9.30
N LYS A 73 -2.41 -15.41 10.50
CA LYS A 73 -1.18 -15.73 11.23
C LYS A 73 -0.26 -16.67 10.47
N GLN A 74 -0.79 -17.70 9.80
CA GLN A 74 0.04 -18.63 9.00
C GLN A 74 0.75 -17.92 7.84
N CYS A 75 0.13 -16.88 7.28
CA CYS A 75 0.68 -16.14 6.16
C CYS A 75 1.54 -14.92 6.55
N GLU A 76 1.73 -14.62 7.85
CA GLU A 76 2.56 -13.48 8.30
C GLU A 76 4.01 -13.59 7.83
N SER A 77 4.58 -14.79 7.79
CA SER A 77 5.94 -15.01 7.27
C SER A 77 6.07 -14.65 5.79
N VAL A 78 5.00 -14.84 5.00
CA VAL A 78 4.94 -14.45 3.58
C VAL A 78 4.82 -12.93 3.45
N LEU A 79 4.04 -12.30 4.32
CA LEU A 79 3.94 -10.84 4.38
C LEU A 79 5.28 -10.20 4.80
N SER A 80 6.04 -10.83 5.69
CA SER A 80 7.39 -10.38 6.07
C SER A 80 8.34 -10.40 4.87
N LYS A 81 8.30 -11.43 4.02
CA LYS A 81 9.11 -11.48 2.78
C LYS A 81 8.77 -10.34 1.82
N MET A 82 7.52 -9.89 1.81
CA MET A 82 7.12 -8.70 1.05
C MET A 82 7.78 -7.43 1.62
N ARG A 83 8.02 -7.33 2.94
CA ARG A 83 8.80 -6.24 3.55
C ARG A 83 10.22 -6.20 3.01
N ASP A 84 10.87 -7.36 2.85
CA ASP A 84 12.24 -7.43 2.32
C ASP A 84 12.36 -6.85 0.90
N VAL A 85 11.30 -6.99 0.09
CA VAL A 85 11.22 -6.35 -1.24
C VAL A 85 11.28 -4.83 -1.12
N TYR A 86 10.52 -4.22 -0.21
CA TYR A 86 10.57 -2.77 0.00
C TYR A 86 11.95 -2.28 0.43
N ILE A 87 12.59 -2.98 1.36
CA ILE A 87 13.91 -2.62 1.89
C ILE A 87 14.97 -2.72 0.79
N THR A 88 14.94 -3.82 0.02
CA THR A 88 15.87 -4.05 -1.10
C THR A 88 15.76 -2.95 -2.15
N GLU A 89 14.54 -2.46 -2.40
CA GLU A 89 14.23 -1.40 -3.35
C GLU A 89 14.37 0.01 -2.73
N LYS A 90 14.90 0.11 -1.50
CA LYS A 90 15.16 1.37 -0.77
C LYS A 90 13.91 2.24 -0.57
N VAL A 91 12.74 1.62 -0.50
CA VAL A 91 11.51 2.34 -0.14
C VAL A 91 11.59 2.70 1.35
N PRO A 92 11.26 3.95 1.75
CA PRO A 92 11.29 4.34 3.15
C PRO A 92 10.45 3.41 4.04
N GLU A 93 11.02 2.96 5.16
CA GLU A 93 10.39 1.95 6.03
C GLU A 93 8.99 2.36 6.49
N VAL A 94 8.79 3.64 6.84
CA VAL A 94 7.48 4.16 7.27
C VAL A 94 6.40 3.97 6.19
N ILE A 95 6.77 4.10 4.90
CA ILE A 95 5.86 3.91 3.77
C ILE A 95 5.61 2.41 3.55
N ALA A 96 6.66 1.61 3.58
CA ALA A 96 6.58 0.15 3.46
C ALA A 96 5.66 -0.45 4.54
N ASP A 97 5.90 -0.12 5.81
CA ASP A 97 5.17 -0.67 6.95
C ASP A 97 3.70 -0.21 6.95
N ARG A 98 3.42 1.04 6.55
CA ARG A 98 2.05 1.53 6.37
C ARG A 98 1.32 0.74 5.29
N HIS A 99 1.96 0.51 4.14
CA HIS A 99 1.33 -0.21 3.04
C HIS A 99 1.13 -1.70 3.38
N LEU A 100 2.10 -2.35 4.02
CA LEU A 100 1.96 -3.74 4.51
C LEU A 100 0.81 -3.87 5.52
N LYS A 101 0.70 -2.93 6.46
CA LYS A 101 -0.42 -2.89 7.41
C LYS A 101 -1.76 -2.74 6.69
N GLN A 102 -1.83 -1.90 5.67
CA GLN A 102 -3.04 -1.74 4.85
C GLN A 102 -3.40 -3.05 4.13
N ILE A 103 -2.44 -3.71 3.49
CA ILE A 103 -2.65 -4.99 2.80
C ILE A 103 -3.15 -6.05 3.78
N ARG A 104 -2.52 -6.16 4.95
CA ARG A 104 -2.91 -7.08 6.01
C ARG A 104 -4.36 -6.84 6.44
N LEU A 105 -4.71 -5.60 6.79
CA LEU A 105 -6.08 -5.26 7.23
C LEU A 105 -7.14 -5.52 6.16
N GLN A 106 -6.85 -5.17 4.91
CA GLN A 106 -7.77 -5.44 3.80
C GLN A 106 -7.97 -6.95 3.61
N THR A 107 -6.90 -7.72 3.67
CA THR A 107 -6.94 -9.17 3.49
C THR A 107 -7.70 -9.83 4.65
N THR A 108 -7.41 -9.45 5.90
CA THR A 108 -8.13 -9.94 7.08
C THR A 108 -9.64 -9.69 6.99
N ARG A 109 -10.06 -8.50 6.51
CA ARG A 109 -11.49 -8.19 6.33
C ARG A 109 -12.17 -9.10 5.32
N LEU A 110 -11.50 -9.38 4.20
CA LEU A 110 -12.03 -10.27 3.16
C LEU A 110 -12.12 -11.72 3.66
N VAL A 111 -11.06 -12.20 4.34
CA VAL A 111 -11.07 -13.54 4.95
C VAL A 111 -12.20 -13.66 5.97
N LEU A 112 -12.37 -12.67 6.85
CA LEU A 112 -13.44 -12.69 7.83
C LEU A 112 -14.81 -12.78 7.17
N GLN A 113 -15.04 -11.97 6.13
CA GLN A 113 -16.28 -11.98 5.39
C GLN A 113 -16.56 -13.38 4.79
N ASP A 114 -15.56 -13.99 4.15
CA ASP A 114 -15.70 -15.32 3.54
C ASP A 114 -15.91 -16.41 4.62
N MET A 115 -15.21 -16.34 5.75
CA MET A 115 -15.39 -17.27 6.85
C MET A 115 -16.77 -17.14 7.49
N MET A 116 -17.31 -15.92 7.63
CA MET A 116 -18.67 -15.69 8.10
C MET A 116 -19.71 -16.28 7.14
N TYR A 117 -19.52 -16.15 5.82
CA TYR A 117 -20.40 -16.78 4.84
C TYR A 117 -20.35 -18.31 4.92
N ASN A 118 -19.15 -18.89 5.04
CA ASN A 118 -18.98 -20.33 5.22
C ASN A 118 -19.63 -20.81 6.52
N GLU A 119 -19.48 -20.06 7.62
CA GLU A 119 -20.10 -20.37 8.90
C GLU A 119 -21.63 -20.35 8.82
N ALA A 120 -22.20 -19.32 8.21
CA ALA A 120 -23.65 -19.21 8.00
C ALA A 120 -24.19 -20.31 7.08
N ALA A 121 -23.45 -20.71 6.04
CA ALA A 121 -23.86 -21.80 5.18
C ALA A 121 -23.96 -23.14 5.94
N ARG A 122 -23.06 -23.37 6.91
CA ARG A 122 -23.08 -24.57 7.76
C ARG A 122 -24.22 -24.58 8.78
N SER A 123 -24.70 -23.41 9.23
CA SER A 123 -25.76 -23.35 10.26
C SER A 123 -27.18 -23.54 9.72
N ILE A 124 -27.35 -23.45 8.39
CA ILE A 124 -28.63 -23.70 7.70
C ILE A 124 -28.79 -25.18 7.33
N GLN A 125 -27.70 -25.95 7.38
CA GLN A 125 -27.62 -27.35 6.95
C GLN A 125 -27.71 -28.33 8.11
#